data_AF-A0A6I3HU36-F1
#
_entry.id   AF-A0A6I3HU36-F1
#
_cell.length_a   1.000
_cell.length_b   1.000
_cell.length_c   1.000
_cell.angle_alpha   90.00
_cell.angle_beta   90.00
_cell.angle_gamma   90.00
#
_symmetry.space_group_name_H-M   'P 1'
#
loop_
_entity.id
_entity.type
_entity.pdbx_description
1 polymer ?
#
loop_
_entity_poly.entity_id
_entity_poly.type
_entity_poly.pdbx_seq_one_letter_code
_entity_poly.pdbx_strand_id
1 'polypeptide(L)'
;MELREIRDRWNDVLDALLDTDRIAWLAFFDARLADFDGTTLTLDFSDSRKLGAAHEYSAARIKQRQLLISIIKELLNIDVEIAEK
;
A
#
# COMPACT_ATOMS: atom_id res chain seq x y z
N MET A 1 -3.40 -8.14 -14.83
CA MET A 1 -2.22 -7.51 -14.21
C MET A 1 -1.62 -8.51 -13.25
N GLU A 2 -0.31 -8.70 -13.27
CA GLU A 2 0.39 -9.60 -12.35
C GLU A 2 1.06 -8.83 -11.20
N LEU A 3 1.32 -9.50 -10.06
CA LEU A 3 2.02 -8.90 -8.90
C LEU A 3 3.34 -8.22 -9.30
N ARG A 4 4.05 -8.78 -10.28
CA ARG A 4 5.31 -8.24 -10.79
C ARG A 4 5.12 -6.86 -11.45
N GLU A 5 4.05 -6.67 -12.19
CA GLU A 5 3.74 -5.38 -12.84
C GLU A 5 3.36 -4.33 -11.80
N ILE A 6 2.59 -4.71 -10.77
CA ILE A 6 2.26 -3.84 -9.64
C ILE A 6 3.55 -3.44 -8.91
N ARG A 7 4.48 -4.37 -8.73
CA ARG A 7 5.77 -4.11 -8.08
C ARG A 7 6.63 -3.12 -8.84
N ASP A 8 6.63 -3.20 -10.16
CA ASP A 8 7.37 -2.26 -11.03
C ASP A 8 6.83 -0.83 -10.87
N ARG A 9 5.50 -0.70 -10.83
CA ARG A 9 4.80 0.59 -10.71
C ARG A 9 4.47 1.00 -9.27
N TRP A 10 4.94 0.26 -8.27
CA TRP A 10 4.60 0.51 -6.87
C TRP A 10 5.19 1.83 -6.38
N ASN A 11 6.37 2.19 -6.88
CA ASN A 11 6.97 3.48 -6.57
C ASN A 11 6.12 4.64 -7.06
N ASP A 12 5.49 4.54 -8.24
CA ASP A 12 4.56 5.57 -8.74
C ASP A 12 3.34 5.71 -7.82
N VAL A 13 2.81 4.61 -7.30
CA VAL A 13 1.69 4.62 -6.32
C VAL A 13 2.12 5.30 -5.02
N LEU A 14 3.31 5.01 -4.52
CA LEU A 14 3.85 5.66 -3.33
C LEU A 14 4.13 7.15 -3.57
N ASP A 15 4.64 7.52 -4.74
CA ASP A 15 4.91 8.92 -5.08
C ASP A 15 3.61 9.73 -5.15
N ALA A 16 2.57 9.21 -5.81
CA ALA A 16 1.25 9.83 -5.84
C ALA A 16 0.61 9.90 -4.45
N LEU A 17 0.79 8.88 -3.61
CA LEU A 17 0.38 8.93 -2.20
C LEU A 17 1.10 10.04 -1.44
N LEU A 18 2.40 10.24 -1.67
CA LEU A 18 3.18 11.28 -1.01
C LEU A 18 2.73 12.68 -1.43
N ASP A 19 2.46 12.88 -2.73
CA ASP A 19 1.94 14.14 -3.27
C ASP A 19 0.54 14.45 -2.71
N THR A 20 -0.30 13.43 -2.60
CA THR A 20 -1.69 13.59 -2.14
C THR A 20 -1.79 13.74 -0.62
N ASP A 21 -1.20 12.84 0.15
CA ASP A 21 -1.26 12.84 1.61
C ASP A 21 -0.03 12.16 2.23
N ARG A 22 0.83 12.98 2.84
CA ARG A 22 2.06 12.52 3.48
C ARG A 22 1.80 11.53 4.64
N ILE A 23 0.65 11.60 5.31
CA ILE A 23 0.30 10.66 6.39
C ILE A 23 -0.06 9.31 5.81
N ALA A 24 -0.78 9.26 4.69
CA ALA A 24 -1.06 8.05 3.94
C ALA A 24 0.25 7.41 3.45
N TRP A 25 1.16 8.21 2.89
CA TRP A 25 2.49 7.72 2.53
C TRP A 25 3.23 7.13 3.73
N LEU A 26 3.31 7.83 4.87
CA LEU A 26 3.92 7.31 6.10
C LEU A 26 3.27 6.02 6.61
N ALA A 27 1.99 5.80 6.32
CA ALA A 27 1.28 4.59 6.73
C ALA A 27 1.59 3.37 5.83
N PHE A 28 1.95 3.59 4.55
CA PHE A 28 2.10 2.55 3.53
C PHE A 28 3.49 2.45 2.90
N PHE A 29 4.43 3.37 3.15
CA PHE A 29 5.75 3.38 2.48
C PHE A 29 6.58 2.13 2.74
N ASP A 30 6.41 1.50 3.90
CA ASP A 30 7.09 0.24 4.25
C ASP A 30 6.33 -1.01 3.79
N ALA A 31 5.14 -0.85 3.20
CA ALA A 31 4.35 -1.97 2.74
C ALA A 31 5.09 -2.74 1.63
N ARG A 32 5.31 -4.04 1.87
CA ARG A 32 5.80 -4.94 0.83
C ARG A 32 4.63 -5.66 0.16
N LEU A 33 4.64 -5.65 -1.17
CA LEU A 33 3.70 -6.43 -1.96
C LEU A 33 4.00 -7.92 -1.78
N ALA A 34 3.21 -8.59 -0.95
CA ALA A 34 3.39 -9.98 -0.58
C ALA A 34 2.76 -10.93 -1.60
N ASP A 35 1.52 -10.64 -1.99
CA ASP A 35 0.74 -11.46 -2.91
C ASP A 35 -0.35 -10.63 -3.63
N PHE A 36 -0.76 -11.09 -4.81
CA PHE A 36 -1.90 -10.52 -5.53
C PHE A 36 -2.62 -11.61 -6.33
N ASP A 37 -3.90 -11.84 -5.99
CA ASP A 37 -4.76 -12.87 -6.62
C ASP A 37 -5.63 -12.32 -7.77
N GLY A 38 -5.33 -11.12 -8.27
CA GLY A 38 -6.14 -10.47 -9.31
C GLY A 38 -7.26 -9.58 -8.78
N THR A 39 -7.69 -9.79 -7.53
CA THR A 39 -8.66 -8.93 -6.82
C THR A 39 -8.06 -8.35 -5.54
N THR A 40 -7.38 -9.18 -4.74
CA THR A 40 -6.86 -8.76 -3.43
C THR A 40 -5.35 -8.58 -3.48
N LEU A 41 -4.86 -7.40 -3.12
CA LEU A 41 -3.45 -7.08 -2.94
C LEU A 41 -3.09 -7.21 -1.46
N THR A 42 -2.23 -8.18 -1.16
CA THR A 42 -1.75 -8.43 0.20
C THR A 42 -0.47 -7.64 0.45
N LEU A 43 -0.50 -6.79 1.48
CA LEU A 43 0.62 -6.00 1.95
C LEU A 43 1.20 -6.61 3.24
N ASP A 44 2.50 -6.82 3.26
CA ASP A 44 3.24 -7.27 4.44
C ASP A 44 4.00 -6.08 5.06
N PHE A 45 3.83 -5.91 6.38
CA PHE A 45 4.48 -4.87 7.19
C PHE A 45 5.44 -5.48 8.23
N SER A 46 5.88 -6.73 8.01
CA SER A 46 6.71 -7.46 8.96
C SER A 46 8.09 -6.83 9.15
N ASP A 47 8.57 -6.05 8.17
CA ASP A 47 9.88 -5.38 8.23
C ASP A 47 9.86 -4.18 9.19
N SER A 48 8.89 -3.27 9.09
CA SER A 48 8.65 -2.19 10.07
C SER A 48 8.55 -2.67 11.50
N ARG A 49 7.84 -3.79 11.73
CA ARG A 49 7.61 -4.35 13.07
C ARG A 49 8.91 -4.83 13.73
N LYS A 50 9.93 -5.18 12.95
CA LYS A 50 11.24 -5.57 13.48
C LYS A 50 12.06 -4.40 14.04
N LEU A 51 11.76 -3.17 13.62
CA LEU A 51 12.50 -1.98 14.02
C LEU A 51 12.01 -1.37 15.35
N GLY A 52 11.12 -2.04 16.09
CA GLY A 52 10.73 -1.66 17.45
C GLY A 52 9.85 -0.40 17.54
N ALA A 53 9.48 0.20 16.43
CA ALA A 53 8.54 1.32 16.38
C ALA A 53 7.10 0.79 16.50
N ALA A 54 6.69 0.44 17.72
CA ALA A 54 5.33 0.03 18.09
C ALA A 54 4.29 1.18 18.02
N HIS A 55 4.58 2.26 17.28
CA HIS A 55 3.54 3.15 16.78
C HIS A 55 3.03 2.54 15.48
N GLU A 56 2.25 1.49 15.62
CA GLU A 56 1.62 0.86 14.48
C GLU A 56 0.74 1.92 13.80
N TYR A 57 1.13 2.36 12.61
CA TYR A 57 0.33 3.24 11.76
C TYR A 57 -1.02 2.60 11.36
N SER A 58 -1.46 1.51 12.00
CA SER A 58 -2.72 0.80 11.81
C SER A 58 -3.93 1.74 11.78
N ALA A 59 -3.99 2.72 12.68
CA ALA A 59 -5.10 3.69 12.69
C ALA A 59 -5.07 4.61 11.45
N ALA A 60 -3.89 5.01 10.98
CA ALA A 60 -3.73 5.77 9.75
C ALA A 60 -4.03 4.90 8.53
N ARG A 61 -3.55 3.64 8.50
CA ARG A 61 -3.82 2.69 7.41
C ARG A 61 -5.31 2.43 7.23
N ILE A 62 -6.08 2.23 8.30
CA ILE A 62 -7.53 2.05 8.20
C ILE A 62 -8.19 3.27 7.56
N LYS A 63 -7.80 4.49 7.99
CA LYS A 63 -8.35 5.74 7.44
C LYS A 63 -7.93 5.99 5.99
N GLN A 64 -6.68 5.69 5.66
CA GLN A 64 -6.06 6.01 4.38
C GLN A 64 -6.14 4.86 3.36
N ARG A 65 -6.70 3.70 3.73
CA ARG A 65 -6.88 2.55 2.84
C ARG A 65 -7.65 2.91 1.58
N GLN A 66 -8.73 3.67 1.72
CA GLN A 66 -9.56 4.10 0.58
C GLN A 66 -8.78 5.01 -0.38
N LEU A 67 -7.87 5.84 0.15
CA LEU A 67 -7.01 6.68 -0.67
C LEU A 67 -6.02 5.84 -1.47
N LEU A 68 -5.37 4.86 -0.84
CA LEU A 68 -4.48 3.92 -1.53
C LEU A 68 -5.21 3.17 -2.65
N ILE A 69 -6.41 2.65 -2.39
CA ILE A 69 -7.22 1.96 -3.41
C ILE A 69 -7.54 2.90 -4.58
N SER A 70 -7.89 4.16 -4.28
CA SER A 70 -8.20 5.16 -5.32
C SER A 70 -6.98 5.44 -6.19
N ILE A 71 -5.80 5.67 -5.60
CA ILE A 71 -4.56 5.93 -6.36
C ILE A 71 -4.15 4.70 -7.18
N ILE A 72 -4.26 3.49 -6.64
CA ILE A 72 -4.02 2.25 -7.40
C ILE A 72 -4.96 2.19 -8.60
N LYS A 73 -6.24 2.48 -8.40
CA LYS A 73 -7.23 2.49 -9.48
C LYS A 73 -6.91 3.53 -10.54
N GLU A 74 -6.49 4.73 -10.15
CA GLU A 74 -6.14 5.79 -11.10
C GLU A 74 -4.87 5.48 -11.90
N LEU A 75 -3.82 4.98 -11.24
CA LEU A 75 -2.52 4.74 -11.89
C LEU A 75 -2.42 3.40 -12.61
N LEU A 76 -2.95 2.35 -12.00
CA LEU A 76 -2.82 0.97 -12.46
C LEU A 76 -4.09 0.49 -13.19
N ASN A 77 -5.18 1.26 -13.14
CA ASN A 77 -6.46 0.95 -13.79
C ASN A 77 -7.01 -0.43 -13.41
N ILE A 78 -6.82 -0.80 -12.15
CA ILE A 78 -7.31 -2.04 -11.54
C ILE A 78 -8.12 -1.72 -10.29
N ASP A 79 -9.16 -2.50 -10.05
CA ASP A 79 -9.91 -2.45 -8.80
C ASP A 79 -9.32 -3.49 -7.86
N VAL A 80 -8.85 -3.06 -6.69
CA VAL A 80 -8.18 -3.95 -5.73
C VAL A 80 -8.72 -3.78 -4.32
N GLU A 81 -8.73 -4.89 -3.59
CA GLU A 81 -8.91 -4.90 -2.15
C GLU A 81 -7.55 -4.99 -1.44
N ILE A 82 -7.37 -4.22 -0.37
CA ILE A 82 -6.12 -4.23 0.41
C ILE A 82 -6.27 -5.16 1.62
N ALA A 83 -5.46 -6.21 1.65
CA ALA A 83 -5.30 -7.11 2.79
C ALA A 83 -3.95 -6.86 3.48
N GLU A 84 -3.91 -7.02 4.80
CA GLU A 84 -2.69 -6.88 5.62
C GLU A 84 -2.30 -8.26 6.15
N LYS A 85 -1.01 -8.61 6.05
CA LYS A 85 -0.43 -9.84 6.59
C LYS A 85 0.43 -9.58 7.83
#